data_AF-A0A3N4JSU1-F1
#
_entry.id   AF-A0A3N4JSU1-F1
#
_cell.length_a   1.000
_cell.length_b   1.000
_cell.length_c   1.000
_cell.angle_alpha   90.00
_cell.angle_beta   90.00
_cell.angle_gamma   90.00
#
_symmetry.space_group_name_H-M   'P 1'
#
loop_
_entity.id
_entity.type
_entity.pdbx_description
1 polymer ?
#
loop_
_entity_poly.entity_id
_entity_poly.type
_entity_poly.pdbx_seq_one_letter_code
_entity_poly.pdbx_strand_id
1 'polypeptide(L)' 'PANSPDFNPIEHIWCLMKSRILRRRGEEKITTPMEMKIVLEVEWAKITVDKINNEISKLPLIMPRCMLQDGGDKFEA' A
#
# COMPACT_ATOMS: atom_id res chain seq x y z
N PRO A 1 9.02 12.29 -7.21
CA PRO A 1 9.47 13.63 -6.80
C PRO A 1 9.44 13.72 -5.26
N ALA A 2 9.98 14.78 -4.67
CA ALA A 2 9.78 15.01 -3.23
C ALA A 2 8.27 15.10 -2.93
N ASN A 3 7.84 14.56 -1.79
CA ASN A 3 6.43 14.50 -1.36
C ASN A 3 5.48 13.76 -2.32
N SER A 4 5.96 12.83 -3.16
CA SER A 4 5.09 12.12 -4.11
C SER A 4 5.00 10.61 -3.80
N PRO A 5 4.27 10.22 -2.74
CA PRO A 5 4.10 8.82 -2.37
C PRO A 5 3.40 7.99 -3.45
N ASP A 6 2.56 8.60 -4.29
CA ASP A 6 1.84 7.94 -5.40
C ASP A 6 2.77 7.34 -6.46
N PHE A 7 4.03 7.82 -6.52
CA PHE A 7 5.05 7.29 -7.42
C PHE A 7 5.92 6.22 -6.78
N ASN A 8 5.63 5.83 -5.54
CA ASN A 8 6.38 4.82 -4.82
C ASN A 8 5.49 3.57 -4.58
N PRO A 9 5.66 2.49 -5.37
CA PRO A 9 4.80 1.31 -5.29
C PRO A 9 4.71 0.66 -3.90
N ILE A 10 5.72 0.84 -3.05
CA ILE A 10 5.72 0.28 -1.69
C ILE A 10 4.62 0.89 -0.81
N GLU A 11 4.23 2.15 -1.05
CA GLU A 11 3.16 2.82 -0.31
C GLU A 11 1.82 2.10 -0.52
N HIS A 12 1.56 1.63 -1.74
CA HIS A 12 0.38 0.84 -2.05
C HIS A 12 0.40 -0.54 -1.37
N ILE A 13 1.58 -1.15 -1.23
CA ILE A 13 1.74 -2.42 -0.50
C ILE A 13 1.47 -2.21 1.00
N TRP A 14 1.99 -1.14 1.60
CA TRP A 14 1.71 -0.79 2.99
C TRP A 14 0.23 -0.49 3.22
N CYS A 15 -0.42 0.27 2.33
CA CYS A 15 -1.86 0.51 2.36
C CYS A 15 -2.67 -0.79 2.30
N LEU A 16 -2.28 -1.73 1.44
CA LEU A 16 -2.91 -3.04 1.36
C LEU A 16 -2.75 -3.84 2.65
N MET A 17 -1.54 -3.90 3.22
CA MET A 17 -1.29 -4.59 4.49
C MET A 17 -2.12 -3.97 5.62
N LYS A 18 -2.12 -2.64 5.75
CA LYS A 18 -2.92 -1.91 6.72
C LYS A 18 -4.41 -2.22 6.57
N SER A 19 -4.94 -2.22 5.35
CA SER A 19 -6.34 -2.57 5.06
C SER A 19 -6.68 -4.00 5.50
N ARG A 20 -5.81 -4.97 5.21
CA ARG A 20 -6.01 -6.37 5.63
C ARG A 20 -6.01 -6.54 7.15
N ILE A 21 -5.10 -5.86 7.83
CA ILE A 21 -5.01 -5.88 9.31
C ILE A 21 -6.26 -5.24 9.92
N LEU A 22 -6.67 -4.07 9.45
CA LEU A 22 -7.86 -3.37 9.95
C LEU A 22 -9.17 -4.12 9.68
N ARG A 23 -9.23 -4.92 8.62
CA ARG A 23 -10.43 -5.70 8.28
C ARG A 23 -10.64 -6.92 9.18
N ARG A 24 -9.69 -7.30 10.05
CA ARG A 24 -9.80 -8.40 11.03
C ARG A 24 -10.79 -8.10 12.18
N ARG A 25 -11.92 -7.42 11.90
CA ARG A 25 -12.93 -6.91 12.84
C ARG A 25 -13.18 -7.88 14.00
N GLY A 26 -12.55 -7.61 15.14
CA GLY A 26 -12.91 -8.19 16.44
C GLY A 26 -12.33 -9.56 16.79
N GLU A 27 -11.78 -10.35 15.85
CA GLU A 27 -11.34 -11.72 16.17
C GLU A 27 -10.04 -11.74 16.98
N GLU A 28 -9.12 -10.79 16.77
CA GLU A 28 -7.87 -10.67 17.53
C GLU A 28 -7.45 -9.20 17.61
N LYS A 29 -7.75 -8.51 18.72
CA LYS A 29 -7.19 -7.16 18.94
C LYS A 29 -5.69 -7.28 19.10
N ILE A 30 -4.94 -6.70 18.17
CA ILE A 30 -3.48 -6.53 18.31
C ILE A 30 -3.24 -5.43 19.33
N THR A 31 -2.78 -5.80 20.51
CA THR A 31 -2.56 -4.87 21.64
C THR A 31 -1.09 -4.74 22.02
N THR A 32 -0.23 -5.65 21.56
CA THR A 32 1.21 -5.62 21.84
C THR A 32 2.05 -5.44 20.58
N PRO A 33 3.25 -4.83 20.69
CA PRO A 33 4.20 -4.77 19.58
C PRO A 33 4.60 -6.15 19.04
N MET A 34 4.65 -7.17 19.90
CA MET A 34 4.99 -8.54 19.51
C MET A 34 3.91 -9.16 18.61
N GLU A 35 2.64 -9.03 19.00
CA GLU A 35 1.50 -9.44 18.16
C GLU A 35 1.50 -8.70 16.83
N MET A 36 1.78 -7.38 16.85
CA MET A 36 1.86 -6.59 15.62
C MET A 36 2.96 -7.09 14.70
N LYS A 37 4.14 -7.41 15.23
CA LYS A 37 5.25 -7.97 14.44
C LYS A 37 4.85 -9.26 13.74
N ILE A 38 4.24 -10.20 14.47
CA ILE A 38 3.77 -11.48 13.91
C ILE A 38 2.75 -11.25 12.79
N VAL A 39 1.78 -10.37 13.03
CA VAL A 39 0.75 -10.06 12.02
C VAL A 39 1.35 -9.42 10.77
N LEU A 40 2.31 -8.51 10.93
CA LEU A 40 3.02 -7.90 9.80
C LEU A 40 3.79 -8.95 8.98
N GLU A 41 4.52 -9.85 9.63
CA GLU A 41 5.24 -10.94 8.96
C GLU A 41 4.29 -11.86 8.18
N VAL A 42 3.16 -12.24 8.80
CA VAL A 42 2.13 -13.07 8.16
C VAL A 42 1.48 -12.37 6.97
N GLU A 43 1.13 -11.08 7.10
CA GLU A 43 0.52 -10.34 5.99
C GLU A 43 1.51 -10.06 4.86
N TRP A 44 2.78 -9.82 5.19
CA TRP A 44 3.85 -9.66 4.21
C TRP A 44 4.07 -10.94 3.40
N ALA A 45 4.09 -12.10 4.06
CA ALA A 45 4.24 -13.40 3.39
C ALA A 45 3.09 -13.71 2.41
N LYS A 46 1.92 -13.09 2.58
CA LYS A 46 0.78 -13.21 1.65
C LYS A 46 0.86 -12.29 0.43
N ILE A 47 1.85 -11.41 0.35
CA ILE A 47 2.06 -10.54 -0.81
C ILE A 47 2.90 -11.29 -1.83
N THR A 48 2.31 -11.60 -2.98
CA THR A 48 3.01 -12.30 -4.06
C THR A 48 3.87 -11.35 -4.89
N VAL A 49 4.89 -11.91 -5.53
CA VAL A 49 5.73 -11.17 -6.50
C VAL A 49 4.87 -10.59 -7.63
N ASP A 50 3.86 -11.31 -8.11
CA ASP A 50 2.92 -10.81 -9.12
C ASP A 50 2.16 -9.57 -8.64
N LYS A 51 1.77 -9.53 -7.36
CA LYS A 51 1.11 -8.37 -6.78
C LYS A 51 2.04 -7.17 -6.75
N ILE A 52 3.32 -7.37 -6.41
CA ILE A 52 4.35 -6.32 -6.45
C ILE A 52 4.54 -5.82 -7.89
N ASN A 53 4.69 -6.74 -8.85
CA ASN A 53 4.85 -6.41 -10.27
C ASN A 53 3.65 -5.64 -10.83
N ASN A 54 2.43 -5.97 -10.39
CA ASN A 54 1.22 -5.24 -10.75
C ASN A 54 1.27 -3.79 -10.23
N GLU A 55 1.66 -3.55 -8.98
CA GLU A 55 1.79 -2.17 -8.47
C GLU A 55 2.87 -1.38 -9.22
N ILE A 56 4.00 -2.00 -9.58
CA ILE A 56 5.04 -1.37 -10.43
C ILE A 56 4.48 -1.01 -11.81
N SER A 57 3.68 -1.91 -12.39
CA SER A 57 3.09 -1.73 -13.73
C SER A 57 2.05 -0.60 -13.78
N LYS A 58 1.59 -0.09 -12.64
CA LYS A 58 0.68 1.07 -12.59
C LYS A 58 1.42 2.41 -12.71
N LEU A 59 2.73 2.47 -12.42
CA LEU A 59 3.48 3.72 -12.47
C LEU A 59 3.37 4.45 -13.83
N PRO A 60 3.49 3.76 -14.99
CA PRO A 60 3.30 4.39 -16.29
C PRO A 60 1.88 4.93 -16.51
N LEU A 61 0.87 4.43 -15.80
CA LEU A 61 -0.52 4.91 -15.87
C LEU A 61 -0.78 6.11 -14.95
N ILE A 62 -0.04 6.23 -13.86
CA ILE A 62 -0.16 7.33 -12.89
C ILE A 62 0.54 8.60 -13.43
N MET A 63 1.66 8.44 -14.13
CA MET A 63 2.43 9.55 -14.72
C MET A 63 1.58 10.49 -15.60
N PRO A 64 0.78 10.02 -16.58
CA PRO A 64 -0.09 10.89 -17.37
C PRO A 64 -1.14 11.62 -16.53
N ARG A 65 -1.64 11.02 -15.44
CA ARG A 65 -2.63 11.67 -14.56
C ARG A 65 -2.02 12.83 -13.80
N CYS A 66 -0.78 12.68 -13.34
CA CYS A 66 -0.03 13.76 -12.71
C CYS A 66 0.26 14.90 -13.70
N MET A 67 0.61 14.57 -14.95
CA MET A 67 0.80 15.57 -16.01
C MET A 67 -0.47 16.34 -16.34
N LEU A 68 -1.62 15.66 -16.40
CA LEU A 68 -2.93 16.30 -16.62
C LEU A 68 -3.37 17.22 -15.47
N GLN A 69 -2.76 17.08 -14.30
CA GLN A 69 -3.06 17.87 -13.11
C GLN A 69 -1.95 18.88 -12.78
N ASP A 70 -1.00 19.13 -13.69
CA ASP A 70 0.16 20.02 -13.48
C ASP A 70 0.92 19.72 -12.16
N GLY A 71 0.97 18.45 -11.75
CA GLY A 71 1.60 18.04 -10.50
C GLY A 71 0.72 18.11 -9.24
N GLY A 72 -0.60 18.24 -9.38
CA GLY A 72 -1.55 18.19 -8.25
C GLY A 72 -1.75 16.79 -7.66
N ASP A 73 -2.08 16.74 -6.36
CA ASP A 73 -2.14 15.52 -5.52
C ASP A 73 -3.56 14.92 -5.32
N LYS A 74 -4.53 15.18 -6.23
CA LYS A 74 -5.90 14.67 -6.04
C LYS A 74 -6.04 13.23 -6.55
N PHE A 75 -5.60 12.27 -5.75
CA PHE A 75 -5.78 10.84 -6.00
C PHE A 75 -6.51 10.16 -4.82
N GLU A 76 -7.74 10.59 -4.54
CA GLU A 76 -8.66 9.77 -3.73
C GLU A 76 -9.47 8.86 -4.66
N ALA A 77 -9.45 7.56 -4.36
CA ALA A 77 -10.39 6.57 -4.87
C ALA A 77 -11.33 6.15 -3.73
#